data_AF-A0A833TRQ9-F1
#
_entry.id   AF-A0A833TRQ9-F1
#
_cell.length_a   1.000
_cell.length_b   1.000
_cell.length_c   1.000
_cell.angle_alpha   90.00
_cell.angle_beta   90.00
_cell.angle_gamma   90.00
#
_symmetry.space_group_name_H-M   'P 1'
#
loop_
_entity.id
_entity.type
_entity.pdbx_description
1 polymer ?
#
loop_
_entity_poly.entity_id
_entity_poly.type
_entity_poly.pdbx_seq_one_letter_code
_entity_poly.pdbx_strand_id
1 'polypeptide(L)'
;KDAEPTEFEETVAQAFFDLENTNQELKSDLKDLYINSAVQVDVLGNRKAVIIHVPYRLRKAFRKIHTKLVRELEKKFSGKDVVLIATRRIVRPPKKGSAAQRPRSRTLTSVHEAMLEDIVLPAEIVGKRVRYRIDGSKIMKVTHYSCVMHIPPSVCVETAGVWNLLFPLNLPGLHQGVQEFLPELDEIHKMSNMGFFGQN
;
A
#
# COMPACT_ATOMS: atom_id res chain seq x y z
N LYS A 1 -13.22 15.73 -17.05
CA LYS A 1 -13.00 14.45 -16.33
C LYS A 1 -13.38 13.40 -17.36
N ASP A 2 -12.64 13.38 -18.46
CA ASP A 2 -13.01 12.69 -19.70
C ASP A 2 -11.68 12.30 -20.35
N ALA A 3 -10.79 11.72 -19.53
CA ALA A 3 -9.58 11.12 -20.05
C ALA A 3 -9.97 9.71 -20.47
N GLU A 4 -9.60 9.34 -21.70
CA GLU A 4 -9.78 7.98 -22.18
C GLU A 4 -9.06 7.03 -21.22
N PRO A 5 -9.71 5.93 -20.82
CA PRO A 5 -9.12 4.98 -19.89
C PRO A 5 -7.85 4.40 -20.51
N THR A 6 -6.82 4.24 -19.68
CA THR A 6 -5.61 3.54 -20.12
C THR A 6 -5.90 2.05 -20.28
N GLU A 7 -5.20 1.36 -21.18
CA GLU A 7 -5.35 -0.09 -21.42
C GLU A 7 -5.29 -0.92 -20.12
N PHE A 8 -4.48 -0.45 -19.17
CA PHE A 8 -4.36 -1.07 -17.85
C PHE A 8 -5.61 -0.89 -16.99
N GLU A 9 -6.22 0.30 -17.01
CA GLU A 9 -7.47 0.58 -16.30
C GLU A 9 -8.64 -0.22 -16.86
N GLU A 10 -8.69 -0.42 -18.18
CA GLU A 10 -9.68 -1.29 -18.82
C GLU A 10 -9.54 -2.75 -18.36
N THR A 11 -8.30 -3.24 -18.27
CA THR A 11 -8.03 -4.60 -17.77
C THR A 11 -8.48 -4.77 -16.32
N VAL A 12 -8.24 -3.76 -15.47
CA VAL A 12 -8.69 -3.77 -14.08
C VAL A 12 -10.22 -3.69 -14.00
N ALA A 13 -10.86 -2.85 -14.82
CA ALA A 13 -12.32 -2.75 -14.88
C ALA A 13 -12.98 -4.06 -15.31
N GLN A 14 -12.40 -4.73 -16.31
CA GLN A 14 -12.84 -6.06 -16.75
C GLN A 14 -12.74 -7.08 -15.60
N ALA A 15 -11.64 -7.06 -14.84
CA ALA A 15 -11.47 -7.93 -13.69
C ALA A 15 -12.57 -7.69 -12.62
N PHE A 16 -12.94 -6.43 -12.34
CA PHE A 16 -14.05 -6.14 -11.43
C PHE A 16 -15.39 -6.69 -11.92
N PHE A 17 -15.67 -6.58 -13.22
CA PHE A 17 -16.91 -7.11 -13.80
C PHE A 17 -16.99 -8.64 -13.71
N ASP A 18 -15.88 -9.33 -13.97
CA ASP A 18 -15.83 -10.79 -13.83
C ASP A 18 -16.08 -11.24 -12.38
N LEU A 19 -15.63 -10.46 -11.40
CA LEU A 19 -15.85 -10.74 -9.98
C LEU A 19 -17.31 -10.57 -9.55
N GLU A 20 -18.01 -9.59 -10.11
CA GLU A 20 -19.45 -9.40 -9.88
C GLU A 20 -20.28 -10.61 -10.34
N ASN A 21 -19.85 -11.27 -11.42
CA ASN A 21 -20.52 -12.44 -11.98
C ASN A 21 -20.18 -13.73 -11.24
N THR A 22 -18.97 -13.83 -10.68
CA THR A 22 -18.49 -15.05 -10.04
C THR A 22 -19.06 -15.24 -8.63
N ASN A 23 -19.19 -14.18 -7.84
CA ASN A 23 -19.54 -14.26 -6.42
C ASN A 23 -20.81 -13.47 -6.08
N GLN A 24 -21.91 -14.17 -5.77
CA GLN A 24 -23.19 -13.55 -5.44
C GLN A 24 -23.17 -12.68 -4.17
N GLU A 25 -22.32 -13.01 -3.18
CA GLU A 25 -22.18 -12.20 -1.95
C GLU A 25 -21.56 -10.82 -2.22
N LEU A 26 -20.54 -10.78 -3.08
CA LEU A 26 -19.77 -9.56 -3.37
C LEU A 26 -20.49 -8.63 -4.33
N LYS A 27 -21.44 -9.16 -5.11
CA LYS A 27 -22.18 -8.42 -6.13
C LYS A 27 -22.94 -7.21 -5.56
N SER A 28 -23.55 -7.38 -4.38
CA SER A 28 -24.33 -6.31 -3.75
C SER A 28 -23.45 -5.12 -3.36
N ASP A 29 -22.26 -5.41 -2.84
CA ASP A 29 -21.33 -4.38 -2.41
C ASP A 29 -20.53 -3.77 -3.58
N LEU A 30 -20.17 -4.56 -4.59
CA LEU A 30 -19.35 -4.10 -5.73
C LEU A 30 -20.11 -3.18 -6.67
N LYS A 31 -21.44 -3.37 -6.82
CA LYS A 31 -22.29 -2.58 -7.73
C LYS A 31 -22.23 -1.07 -7.47
N ASP A 32 -22.08 -0.67 -6.21
CA ASP A 32 -22.03 0.75 -5.81
C ASP A 32 -20.59 1.31 -5.80
N LEU A 33 -19.60 0.45 -6.03
CA LEU A 33 -18.19 0.82 -5.98
C LEU A 33 -17.65 1.15 -7.36
N TYR A 34 -16.84 2.20 -7.39
CA TYR A 34 -16.10 2.58 -8.59
C TYR A 34 -14.68 2.98 -8.21
N ILE A 35 -13.79 2.87 -9.19
CA ILE A 35 -12.38 3.23 -9.10
C ILE A 35 -12.14 4.54 -9.85
N ASN A 36 -11.16 5.33 -9.39
CA ASN A 36 -10.75 6.55 -10.08
C ASN A 36 -9.69 6.28 -11.14
N SER A 37 -8.70 5.47 -10.79
CA SER A 37 -7.59 5.10 -11.67
C SER A 37 -6.89 3.85 -11.14
N ALA A 38 -6.08 3.22 -11.99
CA ALA A 38 -5.22 2.11 -11.62
C ALA A 38 -3.81 2.34 -12.18
N VAL A 39 -2.80 2.10 -11.35
CA VAL A 39 -1.39 2.34 -11.70
C VAL A 39 -0.60 1.08 -11.43
N GLN A 40 0.23 0.68 -12.38
CA GLN A 40 1.19 -0.40 -12.18
C GLN A 40 2.53 0.19 -11.71
N VAL A 41 3.11 -0.42 -10.69
CA VAL A 41 4.38 0.00 -10.08
C VAL A 41 5.31 -1.20 -9.96
N ASP A 42 6.55 -1.05 -10.42
CA ASP A 42 7.56 -2.11 -10.31
C ASP A 42 8.16 -2.14 -8.89
N VAL A 43 8.21 -3.32 -8.27
CA VAL A 43 8.71 -3.50 -6.90
C VAL A 43 10.05 -4.25 -6.91
N LEU A 44 10.81 -4.10 -5.83
CA LEU A 44 12.05 -4.83 -5.60
C LEU A 44 11.79 -6.36 -5.66
N GLY A 45 12.57 -7.06 -6.47
CA GLY A 45 12.45 -8.51 -6.68
C GLY A 45 11.68 -8.93 -7.94
N ASN A 46 11.71 -8.11 -9.01
CA ASN A 46 11.09 -8.39 -10.32
C ASN A 46 9.57 -8.63 -10.29
N ARG A 47 8.90 -8.22 -9.21
CA ARG A 47 7.45 -8.32 -9.04
C ARG A 47 6.82 -6.96 -9.31
N LYS A 48 5.59 -6.96 -9.83
CA LYS A 48 4.87 -5.71 -10.16
C LYS A 48 3.69 -5.58 -9.22
N ALA A 49 3.54 -4.43 -8.57
CA ALA A 49 2.36 -4.12 -7.78
C ALA A 49 1.32 -3.38 -8.62
N VAL A 50 0.04 -3.64 -8.34
CA VAL A 50 -1.09 -2.94 -8.90
C VAL A 50 -1.70 -2.06 -7.82
N ILE A 51 -1.72 -0.75 -8.05
CA ILE A 51 -2.27 0.23 -7.15
C ILE A 51 -3.61 0.70 -7.70
N ILE A 52 -4.68 0.46 -6.95
CA ILE A 52 -6.02 0.86 -7.33
C ILE A 52 -6.42 2.08 -6.50
N HIS A 53 -6.69 3.18 -7.20
CA HIS A 53 -7.08 4.43 -6.60
C HIS A 53 -8.59 4.49 -6.37
N VAL A 54 -8.97 4.49 -5.10
CA VAL A 54 -10.36 4.48 -4.64
C VAL A 54 -10.80 5.89 -4.23
N PRO A 55 -12.02 6.34 -4.57
CA PRO A 55 -12.58 7.57 -4.04
C PRO A 55 -12.65 7.58 -2.51
N TYR A 56 -12.19 8.66 -1.86
CA TYR A 56 -12.20 8.78 -0.38
C TYR A 56 -13.59 8.54 0.25
N ARG A 57 -14.67 8.87 -0.46
CA ARG A 57 -16.05 8.66 0.01
C ARG A 57 -16.37 7.18 0.23
N LEU A 58 -15.85 6.31 -0.63
CA LEU A 58 -16.13 4.87 -0.64
C LEU A 58 -15.13 4.06 0.18
N ARG A 59 -14.12 4.70 0.80
CA ARG A 59 -13.06 4.03 1.59
C ARG A 59 -13.63 3.05 2.63
N LYS A 60 -14.72 3.41 3.31
CA LYS A 60 -15.32 2.55 4.34
C LYS A 60 -15.90 1.26 3.76
N ALA A 61 -16.50 1.31 2.58
CA ALA A 61 -17.04 0.13 1.91
C ALA A 61 -15.90 -0.79 1.45
N PHE A 62 -14.89 -0.24 0.78
CA PHE A 62 -13.70 -1.00 0.38
C PHE A 62 -12.97 -1.63 1.57
N ARG A 63 -12.91 -0.97 2.74
CA ARG A 63 -12.33 -1.56 3.96
C ARG A 63 -13.09 -2.78 4.47
N LYS A 64 -14.42 -2.85 4.31
CA LYS A 64 -15.21 -4.01 4.74
C LYS A 64 -14.92 -5.24 3.89
N ILE A 65 -14.73 -5.03 2.59
CA ILE A 65 -14.62 -6.13 1.60
C ILE A 65 -13.16 -6.43 1.26
N HIS A 66 -12.22 -5.61 1.76
CA HIS A 66 -10.80 -5.63 1.42
C HIS A 66 -10.18 -7.03 1.35
N THR A 67 -10.36 -7.83 2.40
CA THR A 67 -9.74 -9.16 2.50
C THR A 67 -10.24 -10.13 1.43
N LYS A 68 -11.53 -10.05 1.06
CA LYS A 68 -12.12 -10.87 -0.01
C LYS A 68 -11.69 -10.35 -1.39
N LEU A 69 -11.79 -9.04 -1.60
CA LEU A 69 -11.50 -8.39 -2.88
C LEU A 69 -10.03 -8.59 -3.30
N VAL A 70 -9.08 -8.34 -2.39
CA VAL A 70 -7.65 -8.48 -2.69
C VAL A 70 -7.30 -9.92 -3.05
N ARG A 71 -7.83 -10.91 -2.32
CA ARG A 71 -7.61 -12.34 -2.63
C ARG A 71 -8.11 -12.73 -4.01
N GLU A 72 -9.26 -12.22 -4.43
CA GLU A 72 -9.80 -12.53 -5.76
C GLU A 72 -9.05 -11.81 -6.88
N LEU A 73 -8.63 -10.56 -6.66
CA LEU A 73 -7.80 -9.84 -7.62
C LEU A 73 -6.40 -10.43 -7.75
N GLU A 74 -5.79 -10.91 -6.66
CA GLU A 74 -4.50 -11.60 -6.68
C GLU A 74 -4.55 -12.91 -7.50
N LYS A 75 -5.69 -13.63 -7.48
CA LYS A 75 -5.88 -14.81 -8.34
C LYS A 75 -5.89 -14.44 -9.82
N LYS A 76 -6.50 -13.31 -10.18
CA LYS A 76 -6.58 -12.83 -11.57
C LYS A 76 -5.25 -12.22 -12.05
N PHE A 77 -4.57 -11.52 -11.16
CA PHE A 77 -3.27 -10.91 -11.41
C PHE A 77 -2.16 -11.72 -10.74
N SER A 78 -1.95 -12.94 -11.22
CA SER A 78 -0.90 -13.80 -10.70
C SER A 78 0.48 -13.13 -10.82
N GLY A 79 1.27 -13.21 -9.73
CA GLY A 79 2.58 -12.58 -9.66
C GLY A 79 2.56 -11.05 -9.53
N LYS A 80 1.38 -10.45 -9.29
CA LYS A 80 1.24 -9.04 -8.96
C LYS A 80 0.53 -8.83 -7.63
N ASP A 81 1.10 -7.99 -6.78
CA ASP A 81 0.51 -7.66 -5.49
C ASP A 81 -0.47 -6.50 -5.65
N VAL A 82 -1.69 -6.63 -5.12
CA VAL A 82 -2.76 -5.64 -5.33
C VAL A 82 -2.97 -4.81 -4.06
N VAL A 83 -2.86 -3.49 -4.19
CA VAL A 83 -3.01 -2.55 -3.07
C VAL A 83 -4.10 -1.51 -3.38
N LEU A 84 -5.03 -1.34 -2.44
CA LEU A 84 -6.08 -0.33 -2.54
C LEU A 84 -5.67 0.95 -1.81
N ILE A 85 -5.67 2.09 -2.50
CA ILE A 85 -5.29 3.38 -1.91
C ILE A 85 -6.41 4.40 -2.13
N ALA A 86 -6.89 5.04 -1.05
CA ALA A 86 -7.86 6.11 -1.21
C ALA A 86 -7.21 7.40 -1.74
N THR A 87 -7.78 7.98 -2.80
CA THR A 87 -7.36 9.26 -3.36
C THR A 87 -7.71 10.39 -2.40
N ARG A 88 -6.70 10.95 -1.74
CA ARG A 88 -6.84 12.08 -0.81
C ARG A 88 -6.32 13.36 -1.46
N ARG A 89 -7.05 14.46 -1.30
CA ARG A 89 -6.65 15.77 -1.84
C ARG A 89 -5.76 16.51 -0.85
N ILE A 90 -4.53 16.79 -1.26
CA ILE A 90 -3.61 17.67 -0.53
C ILE A 90 -3.90 19.12 -0.94
N VAL A 91 -4.15 19.99 0.03
CA VAL A 91 -4.36 21.43 -0.20
C VAL A 91 -3.08 22.16 0.16
N ARG A 92 -2.58 23.13 -0.61
CA ARG A 92 -1.35 23.84 -0.20
C ARG A 92 -1.60 24.72 1.03
N PRO A 93 -0.59 24.97 1.88
CA PRO A 93 -0.72 25.98 2.94
C PRO A 93 -1.19 27.33 2.36
N PRO A 94 -2.11 28.04 3.04
CA PRO A 94 -2.55 29.35 2.60
C PRO A 94 -1.38 30.35 2.58
N LYS A 95 -1.40 31.29 1.63
CA LYS A 95 -0.41 32.39 1.61
C LYS A 95 -0.62 33.29 2.82
N LYS A 96 0.48 33.87 3.33
CA LYS A 96 0.46 34.81 4.46
C LYS A 96 -0.50 35.96 4.13
N GLY A 97 -1.51 36.20 4.98
CA GLY A 97 -2.54 37.23 4.78
C GLY A 97 -3.87 36.75 4.19
N SER A 98 -4.02 35.46 3.86
CA SER A 98 -5.34 34.92 3.48
C SER A 98 -6.13 34.41 4.69
N ALA A 99 -7.42 34.73 4.75
CA ALA A 99 -8.32 34.32 5.84
C ALA A 99 -8.76 32.85 5.75
N ALA A 100 -8.45 32.15 4.65
CA ALA A 100 -8.86 30.77 4.42
C ALA A 100 -7.99 29.80 5.22
N GLN A 101 -8.57 29.19 6.26
CA GLN A 101 -7.90 28.17 7.06
C GLN A 101 -7.88 26.82 6.33
N ARG A 102 -6.70 26.21 6.20
CA ARG A 102 -6.55 24.85 5.67
C ARG A 102 -7.09 23.83 6.69
N PRO A 103 -7.97 22.90 6.28
CA PRO A 103 -8.39 21.82 7.16
C PRO A 103 -7.21 20.88 7.45
N ARG A 104 -7.06 20.48 8.73
CA ARG A 104 -5.94 19.61 9.18
C ARG A 104 -5.88 18.27 8.43
N SER A 105 -7.03 17.71 8.09
CA SER A 105 -7.14 16.45 7.32
C SER A 105 -6.59 16.51 5.89
N ARG A 106 -6.37 17.71 5.34
CA ARG A 106 -5.78 17.91 4.01
C ARG A 106 -4.33 18.37 4.09
N THR A 107 -3.67 18.15 5.23
CA THR A 107 -2.22 18.39 5.41
C THR A 107 -1.39 17.32 4.71
N LEU A 108 -0.18 17.67 4.25
CA LEU A 108 0.72 16.70 3.59
C LEU A 108 1.00 15.53 4.53
N THR A 109 1.38 15.84 5.76
CA THR A 109 1.67 14.88 6.82
C THR A 109 0.46 14.01 7.15
N SER A 110 -0.71 14.59 7.39
CA SER A 110 -1.93 13.83 7.70
C SER A 110 -2.37 12.93 6.53
N VAL A 111 -2.22 13.39 5.29
CA VAL A 111 -2.54 12.55 4.12
C VAL A 111 -1.57 11.38 4.01
N HIS A 112 -0.27 11.60 4.22
CA HIS A 112 0.74 10.55 4.15
C HIS A 112 0.52 9.50 5.25
N GLU A 113 0.24 9.94 6.47
CA GLU A 113 -0.10 9.03 7.58
C GLU A 113 -1.33 8.18 7.27
N ALA A 114 -2.38 8.80 6.71
CA ALA A 114 -3.59 8.10 6.34
C ALA A 114 -3.41 7.18 5.12
N MET A 115 -2.40 7.41 4.27
CA MET A 115 -2.06 6.51 3.16
C MET A 115 -1.33 5.27 3.66
N LEU A 116 -0.45 5.39 4.66
CA LEU A 116 0.17 4.22 5.30
C LEU A 116 -0.87 3.26 5.88
N GLU A 117 -1.92 3.80 6.50
CA GLU A 117 -3.01 2.99 7.06
C GLU A 117 -3.77 2.19 5.99
N ASP A 118 -3.91 2.73 4.77
CA ASP A 118 -4.59 2.01 3.70
C ASP A 118 -3.72 0.87 3.15
N ILE A 119 -2.41 1.08 3.05
CA ILE A 119 -1.46 0.08 2.52
C ILE A 119 -1.33 -1.14 3.44
N VAL A 120 -1.40 -0.92 4.76
CA VAL A 120 -1.09 -1.96 5.76
C VAL A 120 -2.31 -2.82 6.12
N LEU A 121 -3.50 -2.54 5.58
CA LEU A 121 -4.71 -3.33 5.85
C LEU A 121 -4.53 -4.80 5.38
N PRO A 122 -4.83 -5.84 6.20
CA PRO A 122 -5.66 -5.87 7.41
C PRO A 122 -4.94 -5.55 8.73
N ALA A 123 -3.62 -5.39 8.71
CA ALA A 123 -2.85 -5.15 9.93
C ALA A 123 -3.04 -3.70 10.43
N GLU A 124 -2.96 -3.53 11.75
CA GLU A 124 -3.03 -2.22 12.38
C GLU A 124 -1.63 -1.75 12.78
N ILE A 125 -1.37 -0.46 12.56
CA ILE A 125 -0.11 0.17 12.91
C ILE A 125 -0.12 0.50 14.41
N VAL A 126 0.81 -0.10 15.16
CA VAL A 126 0.95 0.09 16.61
C VAL A 126 1.76 1.32 16.94
N GLY A 127 2.77 1.61 16.11
CA GLY A 127 3.77 2.61 16.43
C GLY A 127 4.58 3.04 15.23
N LYS A 128 5.08 4.27 15.29
CA LYS A 128 5.96 4.86 14.29
C LYS A 128 7.17 5.44 15.01
N ARG A 129 8.37 5.11 14.55
CA ARG A 129 9.63 5.63 15.09
C ARG A 129 10.43 6.23 13.93
N VAL A 130 10.83 7.48 14.05
CA VAL A 130 11.69 8.13 13.06
C VAL A 130 13.12 8.12 13.60
N ARG A 131 14.04 7.52 12.85
CA ARG A 131 15.48 7.59 13.09
C ARG A 131 16.08 8.64 12.16
N TYR A 132 16.92 9.49 12.71
CA TYR A 132 17.69 10.48 11.97
C TYR A 132 19.11 9.95 11.84
N ARG A 133 19.63 9.87 10.61
CA ARG A 133 21.03 9.55 10.35
C ARG A 133 21.88 10.81 10.48
N ILE A 134 23.20 10.62 10.58
CA ILE A 134 24.18 11.72 10.66
C ILE A 134 24.12 12.60 9.40
N ASP A 135 23.78 12.00 8.26
CA ASP A 135 23.60 12.70 6.96
C ASP A 135 22.32 13.55 6.89
N GLY A 136 21.51 13.59 7.96
CA GLY A 136 20.23 14.29 8.01
C GLY A 136 19.07 13.54 7.34
N SER A 137 19.33 12.39 6.73
CA SER A 137 18.29 11.52 6.17
C SER A 137 17.41 10.94 7.28
N LYS A 138 16.12 10.81 6.96
CA LYS A 138 15.08 10.34 7.90
C LYS A 138 14.60 8.98 7.47
N ILE A 139 14.65 8.01 8.38
CA ILE A 139 14.10 6.67 8.17
C ILE A 139 12.94 6.48 9.15
N MET A 140 11.75 6.30 8.61
CA MET A 140 10.57 6.00 9.40
C MET A 140 10.40 4.48 9.48
N LYS A 141 10.53 3.94 10.69
CA LYS A 141 10.21 2.54 11.00
C LYS A 141 8.78 2.46 11.54
N VAL A 142 7.96 1.61 10.93
CA VAL A 142 6.56 1.42 11.32
C VAL A 142 6.42 0.02 11.91
N THR A 143 5.97 -0.06 13.17
CA THR A 143 5.69 -1.32 13.86
C THR A 143 4.20 -1.63 13.74
N HIS A 144 3.87 -2.82 13.27
CA HIS A 144 2.51 -3.33 13.11
C HIS A 144 2.35 -4.61 13.95
N TYR A 145 1.14 -4.90 14.44
CA TYR A 145 0.89 -6.17 15.13
C TYR A 145 0.94 -7.29 14.08
N SER A 146 2.00 -8.10 14.09
CA SER A 146 1.96 -9.41 13.47
C SER A 146 1.32 -10.38 14.47
N CYS A 147 -0.01 -10.49 14.49
CA CYS A 147 -0.68 -11.57 15.20
C CYS A 147 -1.93 -12.04 14.44
N VAL A 148 -1.79 -13.25 13.91
CA VAL A 148 -2.80 -14.15 13.32
C VAL A 148 -3.34 -13.78 11.93
N MET A 149 -3.25 -14.76 11.01
CA MET A 149 -3.73 -14.81 9.61
C MET A 149 -2.71 -14.42 8.53
N HIS A 150 -1.87 -15.39 8.14
CA HIS A 150 -1.30 -15.59 6.79
C HIS A 150 -1.19 -14.33 5.90
N ILE A 151 -0.35 -13.37 6.31
CA ILE A 151 0.19 -12.37 5.41
C ILE A 151 1.44 -13.03 4.81
N PRO A 152 1.50 -13.33 3.51
CA PRO A 152 2.71 -13.88 2.92
C PRO A 152 3.87 -12.90 3.13
N PRO A 153 5.10 -13.38 3.42
CA PRO A 153 6.25 -12.53 3.74
C PRO A 153 6.64 -11.53 2.63
N SER A 154 6.05 -11.66 1.44
CA SER A 154 6.09 -10.73 0.31
C SER A 154 5.64 -9.31 0.68
N VAL A 155 4.49 -9.17 1.37
CA VAL A 155 3.86 -7.85 1.62
C VAL A 155 4.73 -6.95 2.51
N CYS A 156 5.48 -7.53 3.45
CA CYS A 156 6.37 -6.79 4.34
C CYS A 156 7.56 -6.12 3.62
N VAL A 157 8.01 -6.66 2.48
CA VAL A 157 9.09 -6.08 1.66
C VAL A 157 8.52 -5.10 0.61
N GLU A 158 7.27 -5.30 0.18
CA GLU A 158 6.60 -4.50 -0.86
C GLU A 158 6.06 -3.15 -0.39
N THR A 159 5.57 -3.05 0.85
CA THR A 159 5.04 -1.78 1.39
C THR A 159 6.08 -0.65 1.36
N ALA A 160 7.37 -0.97 1.47
CA ALA A 160 8.46 0.00 1.33
C ALA A 160 8.69 0.43 -0.14
N GLY A 161 8.57 -0.48 -1.10
CA GLY A 161 8.75 -0.20 -2.53
C GLY A 161 7.63 0.69 -3.10
N VAL A 162 6.37 0.34 -2.82
CA VAL A 162 5.21 1.15 -3.21
C VAL A 162 5.25 2.53 -2.57
N TRP A 163 5.63 2.62 -1.29
CA TRP A 163 5.78 3.91 -0.60
C TRP A 163 6.85 4.81 -1.22
N ASN A 164 8.02 4.25 -1.56
CA ASN A 164 9.12 5.00 -2.16
C ASN A 164 8.85 5.44 -3.61
N LEU A 165 8.01 4.71 -4.35
CA LEU A 165 7.64 5.04 -5.73
C LEU A 165 6.44 5.99 -5.83
N LEU A 166 5.47 5.88 -4.91
CA LEU A 166 4.35 6.83 -4.83
C LEU A 166 4.77 8.19 -4.25
N PHE A 167 5.94 8.26 -3.59
CA PHE A 167 6.54 9.48 -3.07
C PHE A 167 8.01 9.62 -3.46
N PRO A 168 8.33 10.22 -4.62
CA PRO A 168 9.67 10.74 -4.85
C PRO A 168 9.85 11.98 -3.96
N LEU A 169 10.25 11.78 -2.71
CA LEU A 169 10.93 12.84 -1.96
C LEU A 169 12.28 13.05 -2.67
N ASN A 170 12.24 13.91 -3.68
CA ASN A 170 13.43 14.43 -4.35
C ASN A 170 14.14 15.36 -3.35
N LEU A 171 14.86 14.75 -2.41
CA LEU A 171 15.90 15.38 -1.61
C LEU A 171 17.23 14.87 -2.20
N PRO A 172 18.13 15.76 -2.64
CA PRO A 172 19.36 15.37 -3.31
C PRO A 172 20.23 14.56 -2.33
N GLY A 173 20.59 13.33 -2.71
CA GLY A 173 21.56 12.52 -1.96
C GLY A 173 21.20 11.06 -1.68
N LEU A 174 20.34 10.41 -2.47
CA LEU A 174 20.00 8.99 -2.29
C LEU A 174 20.36 8.15 -3.52
N HIS A 175 21.63 8.22 -3.94
CA HIS A 175 22.28 7.09 -4.58
C HIS A 175 23.11 6.40 -3.49
N GLN A 176 22.92 5.08 -3.35
CA GLN A 176 23.46 4.19 -2.31
C GLN A 176 22.61 4.14 -1.03
N GLY A 177 21.85 3.05 -0.86
CA GLY A 177 21.16 2.79 0.41
C GLY A 177 19.95 1.86 0.37
N VAL A 178 19.64 1.22 -0.76
CA VAL A 178 18.55 0.22 -0.86
C VAL A 178 19.08 -1.22 -0.82
N GLN A 179 20.40 -1.42 -0.67
CA GLN A 179 21.02 -2.76 -0.74
C GLN A 179 21.33 -3.41 0.62
N GLU A 180 21.09 -2.75 1.76
CA GLU A 180 21.47 -3.27 3.08
C GLU A 180 20.31 -3.86 3.92
N PHE A 181 19.13 -4.08 3.34
CA PHE A 181 18.00 -4.70 4.05
C PHE A 181 17.94 -6.24 3.94
N LEU A 182 18.94 -6.87 3.33
CA LEU A 182 18.95 -8.29 2.96
C LEU A 182 20.02 -9.21 3.62
N PRO A 183 20.45 -9.04 4.88
CA PRO A 183 21.11 -10.16 5.57
C PRO A 183 20.31 -10.81 6.72
N GLU A 184 19.27 -10.19 7.26
CA GLU A 184 18.65 -10.69 8.51
C GLU A 184 17.53 -11.73 8.27
N LEU A 185 17.00 -11.86 7.05
CA LEU A 185 15.96 -12.85 6.72
C LEU A 185 16.54 -14.20 6.23
N ASP A 186 17.77 -14.22 5.71
CA ASP A 186 18.45 -15.45 5.32
C ASP A 186 18.98 -16.24 6.53
N GLU A 187 19.28 -15.57 7.65
CA GLU A 187 19.67 -16.25 8.90
C GLU A 187 18.49 -16.96 9.58
N ILE A 188 17.29 -16.37 9.53
CA ILE A 188 16.09 -16.97 10.15
C ILE A 188 15.64 -18.24 9.38
N HIS A 189 15.84 -18.28 8.06
CA HIS A 189 15.53 -19.45 7.24
C HIS A 189 16.62 -20.54 7.30
N LYS A 190 17.87 -20.19 7.63
CA LYS A 190 18.93 -21.16 7.95
C LYS A 190 18.77 -21.77 9.34
N MET A 191 18.30 -20.98 10.32
CA MET A 191 18.06 -21.46 11.69
C MET A 191 16.87 -22.42 11.81
N SER A 192 15.86 -22.32 10.93
CA SER A 192 14.74 -23.27 10.91
C SER A 192 15.08 -24.63 10.27
N ASN A 193 16.06 -24.66 9.34
CA ASN A 193 16.52 -25.89 8.68
C ASN A 193 17.63 -26.63 9.45
N MET A 194 18.24 -26.00 10.45
CA MET A 194 19.13 -26.66 11.41
C MET A 194 18.32 -27.01 12.65
N GLY A 195 17.72 -28.21 12.66
CA GLY A 195 16.86 -28.70 13.74
C GLY A 195 17.50 -28.67 15.13
N PHE A 196 17.42 -27.52 15.80
CA PHE A 196 17.74 -27.33 17.23
C PHE A 196 16.45 -27.01 18.00
N PHE A 197 15.50 -27.95 17.97
CA PHE A 197 14.63 -28.19 19.12
C PHE A 197 14.91 -29.62 19.58
N GLY A 198 16.07 -29.78 20.21
CA GLY A 198 16.41 -30.97 20.98
C GLY A 198 15.60 -31.00 22.27
N GLN A 199 15.05 -32.18 22.55
CA GLN A 199 14.41 -32.55 23.81
C GLN A 199 15.25 -32.14 25.03
N ASN A 200 14.62 -31.49 25.99
CA ASN A 200 14.54 -31.87 27.41
C ASN A 200 13.67 -30.87 28.17
#